data_AF-A0A257YIY2-F1
#
_entry.id   AF-A0A257YIY2-F1
#
_cell.length_a   1.000
_cell.length_b   1.000
_cell.length_c   1.000
_cell.angle_alpha   90.00
_cell.angle_beta   90.00
_cell.angle_gamma   90.00
#
_symmetry.space_group_name_H-M   'P 1'
#
loop_
_entity.id
_entity.type
_entity.pdbx_description
1 polymer ?
#
loop_
_entity_poly.entity_id
_entity_poly.type
_entity_poly.pdbx_seq_one_letter_code
_entity_poly.pdbx_strand_id
1 'polypeptide(L)' 'MSPKAFKLMQKHQQLDSELRLQQARRVPDGKRIAQLKKLKLAVKDRLHALINRTRPHTAT' A
#
# COMPACT_ATOMS: atom_id res chain seq x y z
N MET A 1 -15.39 10.36 6.82
CA MET A 1 -14.27 9.73 6.07
C MET A 1 -13.19 10.76 5.82
N SER A 2 -11.95 10.55 6.28
CA SER A 2 -10.89 11.55 6.11
C SER A 2 -10.36 11.55 4.65
N PRO A 3 -10.22 12.72 4.00
CA PRO A 3 -9.76 12.81 2.60
C PRO A 3 -8.35 12.21 2.38
N LYS A 4 -7.53 12.14 3.44
CA LYS A 4 -6.22 11.46 3.42
C LYS A 4 -6.36 9.94 3.30
N ALA A 5 -7.32 9.34 4.00
CA ALA A 5 -7.60 7.90 3.92
C ALA A 5 -8.14 7.52 2.53
N PHE A 6 -8.99 8.36 1.94
CA PHE A 6 -9.53 8.16 0.60
C PHE A 6 -8.44 8.14 -0.49
N LYS A 7 -7.53 9.14 -0.49
CA LYS A 7 -6.39 9.19 -1.43
C LYS A 7 -5.47 7.97 -1.30
N LEU A 8 -5.28 7.48 -0.08
CA LEU A 8 -4.43 6.33 0.19
C LEU A 8 -5.07 5.02 -0.29
N MET A 9 -6.40 4.91 -0.13
CA MET A 9 -7.18 3.79 -0.66
C MET A 9 -7.21 3.79 -2.20
N GLN A 10 -7.33 4.96 -2.83
CA GLN A 10 -7.21 5.10 -4.29
C GLN A 10 -5.84 4.65 -4.80
N LYS A 11 -4.74 5.07 -4.16
CA LYS A 11 -3.40 4.59 -4.51
C LYS A 11 -3.25 3.09 -4.32
N HIS A 12 -3.84 2.53 -3.27
CA HIS A 12 -3.83 1.09 -3.05
C HIS A 12 -4.53 0.34 -4.19
N GLN A 13 -5.70 0.82 -4.62
CA GLN A 13 -6.45 0.22 -5.73
C GLN A 13 -5.69 0.29 -7.06
N GLN A 14 -5.05 1.43 -7.37
CA GLN A 14 -4.21 1.55 -8.57
C GLN A 14 -3.04 0.56 -8.55
N LEU A 15 -2.32 0.45 -7.43
CA LEU A 15 -1.20 -0.48 -7.30
C LEU A 15 -1.64 -1.94 -7.45
N ASP A 16 -2.81 -2.32 -6.95
CA ASP A 16 -3.34 -3.68 -7.10
C ASP A 16 -3.69 -3.99 -8.56
N SER A 17 -4.32 -3.04 -9.25
CA SER A 17 -4.63 -3.16 -10.68
C SER A 17 -3.38 -3.29 -11.55
N GLU A 18 -2.36 -2.45 -11.32
CA GLU A 18 -1.08 -2.58 -12.03
C GLU A 18 -0.41 -3.92 -11.75
N LEU A 19 -0.44 -4.39 -10.51
CA LEU A 19 0.14 -5.67 -10.11
C LEU A 19 -0.61 -6.86 -10.72
N ARG A 20 -1.94 -6.78 -10.89
CA ARG A 20 -2.72 -7.78 -11.63
C ARG A 20 -2.41 -7.77 -13.12
N LEU A 21 -2.34 -6.58 -13.74
CA LEU A 21 -1.99 -6.45 -15.15
C LEU A 21 -0.58 -6.98 -15.45
N GLN A 22 0.39 -6.71 -14.57
CA GLN A 22 1.76 -7.22 -14.71
C GLN A 22 1.84 -8.75 -14.47
N GLN A 23 1.03 -9.31 -13.58
CA GLN A 23 0.94 -10.77 -13.38
C GLN A 23 0.21 -11.49 -14.52
N ALA A 24 -0.75 -10.83 -15.15
CA ALA A 24 -1.46 -11.35 -16.32
C ALA A 24 -0.64 -11.28 -17.61
N ARG A 25 0.55 -10.65 -17.60
CA ARG A 25 1.46 -10.63 -18.76
C ARG A 25 2.09 -12.01 -18.96
N ARG A 26 2.20 -12.39 -20.24
CA ARG A 26 2.80 -13.66 -20.69
C ARG A 26 4.27 -13.82 -20.26
N VAL A 27 4.98 -12.71 -20.04
CA VAL A 27 6.29 -12.67 -19.39
C VAL A 27 6.22 -11.63 -18.25
N PRO A 28 5.98 -12.06 -17.01
CA PRO A 28 5.94 -11.15 -15.87
C PRO A 28 7.34 -10.67 -15.53
N ASP A 29 7.50 -9.36 -15.41
CA ASP A 29 8.77 -8.76 -15.01
C ASP A 29 8.92 -8.86 -13.48
N GLY A 30 9.64 -9.87 -13.02
CA GLY A 30 9.76 -10.20 -11.59
C GLY A 30 10.31 -9.02 -10.76
N LYS A 31 11.18 -8.19 -11.32
CA LYS A 31 11.69 -6.97 -10.68
C LYS A 31 10.58 -5.93 -10.50
N ARG A 32 9.73 -5.74 -11.51
CA ARG A 32 8.57 -4.83 -11.46
C ARG A 32 7.55 -5.29 -10.43
N ILE A 33 7.28 -6.60 -10.36
CA ILE A 33 6.37 -7.19 -9.35
C ILE A 33 6.94 -7.00 -7.93
N ALA A 34 8.23 -7.26 -7.72
CA ALA A 34 8.87 -7.06 -6.43
C ALA A 34 8.85 -5.58 -5.99
N GLN A 35 9.05 -4.65 -6.93
CA GLN A 35 8.96 -3.22 -6.68
C GLN A 35 7.54 -2.78 -6.30
N LEU A 36 6.51 -3.27 -7.02
CA LEU A 36 5.11 -3.01 -6.70
C LEU A 36 4.71 -3.57 -5.33
N LYS A 37 5.18 -4.79 -4.98
CA LYS A 37 4.97 -5.37 -3.65
C LYS A 37 5.64 -4.55 -2.54
N LYS A 38 6.87 -4.06 -2.75
CA LYS A 38 7.56 -3.17 -1.80
C LYS A 38 6.81 -1.86 -1.59
N LEU A 39 6.30 -1.25 -2.66
CA LEU A 39 5.50 -0.03 -2.57
C LEU A 39 4.20 -0.27 -1.78
N LYS A 40 3.53 -1.41 -2.03
CA LYS A 40 2.33 -1.82 -1.28
C LYS A 40 2.64 -2.02 0.21
N LEU A 41 3.77 -2.64 0.55
CA LEU A 41 4.22 -2.82 1.93
C LEU A 41 4.46 -1.46 2.62
N ALA A 42 5.21 -0.56 1.98
CA ALA A 42 5.49 0.76 2.53
C ALA A 42 4.22 1.61 2.75
N VAL A 43 3.20 1.46 1.89
CA VAL A 43 1.89 2.10 2.07
C VAL A 43 1.15 1.52 3.29
N LYS A 44 1.16 0.19 3.45
CA LYS A 44 0.59 -0.46 4.63
C LYS A 44 1.30 -0.06 5.92
N ASP A 45 2.63 0.03 5.90
CA ASP A 45 3.41 0.45 7.06
C ASP A 45 3.10 1.89 7.45
N ARG A 46 2.96 2.80 6.47
CA ARG A 46 2.53 4.18 6.74
C ARG A 46 1.09 4.25 7.25
N LEU A 47 0.18 3.42 6.75
CA LEU A 47 -1.18 3.30 7.28
C LEU A 47 -1.16 2.83 8.73
N HIS A 48 -0.42 1.77 9.02
CA HIS A 48 -0.24 1.25 10.37
C HIS A 48 0.36 2.31 11.28
N ALA A 49 1.44 2.99 10.88
CA ALA A 49 2.04 4.05 11.68
C ALA A 49 1.08 5.21 11.97
N LEU A 50 0.25 5.61 10.99
CA LEU A 50 -0.77 6.64 11.19
C LEU A 50 -1.88 6.19 12.15
N ILE A 51 -2.34 4.94 12.03
CA ILE A 51 -3.38 4.35 12.89
C ILE A 51 -2.84 4.08 14.31
N ASN A 52 -1.58 3.66 14.44
CA ASN A 52 -0.94 3.42 15.74
C ASN A 52 -0.56 4.72 16.44
N ARG A 53 -0.21 5.77 15.69
CA ARG A 53 0.05 7.11 16.26
C ARG A 53 -1.19 7.75 16.87
N THR A 54 -2.39 7.34 16.46
CA THR A 54 -3.66 7.72 17.10
C THR A 54 -3.99 6.92 18.37
N ARG A 55 -3.15 5.95 18.76
CA ARG A 55 -3.16 5.40 20.12
C ARG A 55 -2.04 6.09 20.90
N PRO A 56 -2.31 7.14 21.68
CA PRO A 56 -1.34 7.57 22.67
C PRO A 56 -1.11 6.37 23.60
N HIS A 57 0.08 5.82 23.56
CA HIS A 57 0.60 4.98 24.62
C HIS A 57 0.83 5.88 25.83
N THR A 58 -0.26 6.26 26.50
CA THR A 58 -0.23 6.55 27.93
C THR A 58 -0.12 5.20 28.61
N ALA A 59 1.09 4.67 28.70
CA ALA A 59 1.42 3.74 29.77
C ALA A 59 2.49 4.45 30.60
N THR A 60 2.02 4.86 31.78
CA THR A 60 2.67 5.11 33.07
C THR A 60 4.18 4.99 33.14
#